data_AF-A0A938YEG1-F1
#
_entry.id   AF-A0A938YEG1-F1
#
_cell.length_a   1.000
_cell.length_b   1.000
_cell.length_c   1.000
_cell.angle_alpha   90.00
_cell.angle_beta   90.00
_cell.angle_gamma   90.00
#
_symmetry.space_group_name_H-M   'P 1'
#
loop_
_entity.id
_entity.type
_entity.pdbx_description
1 polymer ?
#
loop_
_entity_poly.entity_id
_entity_poly.type
_entity_poly.pdbx_seq_one_letter_code
_entity_poly.pdbx_strand_id
1 'polypeptide(L)'
;MALSDHERHQLAAMEQQLALQDPALAQRLRRRPRRVWIRAALALTLGASLLIAGLVTTAASVGWGLVLSLVGGALVGLGAWRLLRRWRPPSPH
;
A
#
# COMPACT_ATOMS: atom_id res chain seq x y z
N MET A 1 19.60 2.77 -0.52
CA MET A 1 20.36 2.40 -1.73
C MET A 1 19.67 3.02 -2.93
N ALA A 2 20.35 3.92 -3.64
CA ALA A 2 19.85 4.46 -4.90
C ALA A 2 20.10 3.41 -5.98
N LEU A 3 19.11 3.10 -6.83
CA LEU A 3 19.28 2.13 -7.95
C LEU A 3 20.55 2.45 -8.73
N SER A 4 21.28 1.40 -9.11
CA SER A 4 22.44 1.45 -10.00
C SER A 4 22.03 2.06 -11.34
N ASP A 5 22.88 2.87 -11.96
CA ASP A 5 22.57 3.55 -13.24
C ASP A 5 22.24 2.56 -14.37
N HIS A 6 22.76 1.33 -14.28
CA HIS A 6 22.43 0.27 -15.23
C HIS A 6 20.97 -0.19 -15.11
N GLU A 7 20.46 -0.33 -13.88
CA GLU A 7 19.07 -0.73 -13.63
C GLU A 7 18.10 0.36 -14.11
N ARG A 8 18.50 1.64 -14.01
CA ARG A 8 17.71 2.77 -14.53
C ARG A 8 17.63 2.77 -16.05
N HIS A 9 18.73 2.45 -16.75
CA HIS A 9 18.71 2.35 -18.21
C HIS A 9 17.89 1.17 -18.71
N GLN A 10 17.97 0.02 -18.05
CA GLN A 10 17.11 -1.13 -18.38
C GLN A 10 15.63 -0.80 -18.14
N LEU A 11 15.30 -0.15 -17.02
CA LEU A 11 13.94 0.31 -16.74
C LEU A 11 13.43 1.32 -17.77
N ALA A 12 14.27 2.27 -18.19
CA ALA A 12 13.91 3.25 -19.21
C ALA A 12 13.61 2.60 -20.56
N ALA A 13 14.39 1.61 -20.97
CA ALA A 13 14.15 0.84 -22.19
C ALA A 13 12.80 0.08 -22.14
N MET A 14 12.49 -0.55 -20.99
CA MET A 14 11.21 -1.24 -20.79
C MET A 14 10.03 -0.26 -20.77
N GLU A 15 10.15 0.89 -20.10
CA GLU A 15 9.11 1.94 -20.11
C GLU A 15 8.82 2.44 -21.52
N GLN A 16 9.86 2.60 -22.35
CA GLN A 16 9.73 3.08 -23.72
C GLN A 16 9.01 2.05 -24.61
N GLN A 17 9.31 0.76 -24.44
CA GLN A 17 8.60 -0.32 -25.13
C GLN A 17 7.14 -0.44 -24.68
N LEU A 18 6.88 -0.33 -23.37
CA LEU A 18 5.52 -0.36 -22.82
C LEU A 18 4.67 0.84 -23.25
N ALA A 19 5.27 2.03 -23.36
CA ALA A 19 4.57 3.24 -23.80
C ALA A 19 4.09 3.14 -25.26
N LEU A 20 4.81 2.40 -26.10
CA LEU A 20 4.42 2.13 -27.49
C LEU A 20 3.30 1.10 -27.59
N GLN A 21 3.27 0.10 -26.70
CA GLN A 21 2.28 -0.97 -26.72
C GLN A 21 0.94 -0.56 -26.09
N ASP A 22 0.97 0.19 -24.98
CA ASP A 22 -0.24 0.64 -24.29
C ASP A 22 -0.06 2.05 -23.67
N PRO A 23 -0.39 3.11 -24.43
CA PRO A 23 -0.25 4.48 -23.96
C PRO A 23 -1.19 4.81 -22.79
N ALA A 24 -2.31 4.11 -22.68
CA ALA A 24 -3.26 4.30 -21.57
C ALA A 24 -2.69 3.73 -20.27
N LEU A 25 -2.03 2.57 -20.35
CA LEU A 25 -1.35 1.95 -19.22
C LEU A 25 -0.14 2.78 -18.76
N ALA A 26 0.65 3.32 -19.69
CA ALA A 26 1.74 4.25 -19.39
C ALA A 26 1.25 5.50 -18.64
N GLN A 27 0.13 6.09 -19.04
CA GLN A 27 -0.47 7.21 -18.31
C GLN A 27 -0.97 6.80 -16.92
N ARG A 28 -1.53 5.59 -16.75
CA ARG A 28 -1.99 5.09 -15.44
C ARG A 28 -0.84 4.80 -14.49
N LEU A 29 0.27 4.24 -14.97
CA LEU A 29 1.48 4.02 -14.19
C LEU A 29 2.12 5.33 -13.76
N ARG A 30 2.24 6.28 -14.69
CA ARG A 30 2.76 7.63 -14.42
C ARG A 30 1.86 8.42 -13.47
N ARG A 31 0.55 8.19 -13.51
CA ARG A 31 -0.44 8.80 -12.59
C ARG A 31 -0.58 8.08 -11.26
N ARG A 32 -0.15 6.83 -11.10
CA ARG A 32 -0.15 6.16 -9.79
C ARG A 32 0.90 6.84 -8.93
N PRO A 33 0.49 7.65 -7.93
CA PRO A 33 1.48 8.36 -7.17
C PRO A 33 2.17 7.31 -6.31
N ARG A 34 3.49 7.15 -6.49
CA ARG A 34 4.38 6.34 -5.65
C ARG A 34 4.07 6.52 -4.15
N ARG A 35 3.57 7.70 -3.77
CA ARG A 35 2.99 8.04 -2.46
C ARG A 35 1.86 7.10 -1.98
N VAL A 36 0.98 6.60 -2.84
CA VAL A 36 -0.10 5.68 -2.46
C VAL A 36 0.46 4.31 -2.10
N TRP A 37 1.42 3.80 -2.88
CA TRP A 37 2.10 2.54 -2.56
C TRP A 37 2.92 2.65 -1.27
N ILE A 38 3.67 3.74 -1.11
CA ILE A 38 4.43 3.99 0.14
C ILE A 38 3.48 4.08 1.33
N ARG A 39 2.35 4.80 1.21
CA ARG A 39 1.36 4.90 2.27
C ARG A 39 0.69 3.56 2.58
N ALA A 40 0.38 2.76 1.56
CA ALA A 40 -0.22 1.44 1.74
C ALA A 40 0.77 0.48 2.43
N ALA A 41 2.03 0.46 2.00
CA ALA A 41 3.08 -0.31 2.65
C ALA A 41 3.27 0.11 4.11
N LEU A 42 3.36 1.42 4.38
CA LEU A 42 3.52 1.94 5.74
C LEU A 42 2.32 1.58 6.62
N ALA A 43 1.09 1.72 6.11
CA ALA A 43 -0.12 1.37 6.85
C ALA A 43 -0.21 -0.13 7.13
N LEU A 44 0.21 -0.98 6.18
CA LEU A 44 0.27 -2.42 6.36
C LEU A 44 1.29 -2.80 7.44
N THR A 45 2.50 -2.24 7.38
CA THR A 45 3.55 -2.53 8.37
C THR A 45 3.12 -2.06 9.76
N LEU A 46 2.60 -0.83 9.90
CA LEU A 46 2.06 -0.33 11.17
C LEU A 46 0.92 -1.19 11.70
N GLY A 47 0.00 -1.57 10.82
CA GLY A 47 -1.12 -2.45 11.16
C GLY A 47 -0.67 -3.81 11.67
N ALA A 48 0.27 -4.45 10.97
CA ALA A 48 0.83 -5.73 11.35
C ALA A 48 1.58 -5.64 12.70
N SER A 49 2.43 -4.61 12.87
CA SER A 49 3.14 -4.38 14.13
C SER A 49 2.18 -4.15 15.30
N LEU A 50 1.12 -3.38 15.10
CA LEU A 50 0.13 -3.09 16.13
C LEU A 50 -0.71 -4.33 16.48
N LEU A 51 -1.01 -5.19 15.49
CA LEU A 51 -1.74 -6.44 15.69
C LEU A 51 -0.89 -7.47 16.45
N ILE A 52 0.40 -7.58 16.11
CA ILE A 52 1.36 -8.41 16.86
C ILE A 52 1.52 -7.89 18.29
N ALA A 53 1.67 -6.57 18.47
CA ALA A 53 1.76 -5.96 19.79
C ALA A 53 0.49 -6.20 20.61
N GLY A 54 -0.69 -6.04 20.00
CA GLY A 54 -1.97 -6.37 20.61
C GLY A 54 -2.02 -7.82 21.09
N LEU A 55 -1.64 -8.77 20.22
CA LEU A 55 -1.59 -10.20 20.53
C LEU A 55 -0.68 -10.53 21.72
N VAL A 56 0.55 -9.99 21.72
CA VAL A 56 1.51 -10.16 22.82
C VAL A 56 0.96 -9.55 24.13
N THR A 57 0.31 -8.39 24.05
CA THR A 57 -0.24 -7.71 25.23
C THR A 57 -1.46 -8.44 25.80
N THR A 58 -2.29 -9.08 24.97
CA THR A 58 -3.39 -9.96 25.41
C THR A 58 -2.89 -11.14 26.23
N ALA A 59 -1.74 -11.72 25.88
CA ALA A 59 -1.16 -12.83 26.64
C ALA A 59 -0.72 -12.41 28.06
N ALA A 60 -0.40 -11.12 28.26
CA ALA A 60 -0.01 -10.55 29.56
C ALA A 60 -1.18 -9.89 30.32
N SER A 61 -2.24 -9.45 29.62
CA SER A 61 -3.39 -8.77 30.23
C SER A 61 -4.61 -8.81 29.30
N VAL A 62 -5.60 -9.65 29.66
CA VAL A 62 -6.80 -9.91 28.84
C VAL A 62 -7.59 -8.62 28.53
N GLY A 63 -7.59 -7.64 29.43
CA GLY A 63 -8.33 -6.38 29.25
C GLY A 63 -7.72 -5.42 28.23
N TRP A 64 -6.41 -5.17 28.28
CA TRP A 64 -5.75 -4.18 27.43
C TRP A 64 -5.49 -4.69 26.02
N GLY A 65 -5.22 -5.99 25.85
CA GLY A 65 -4.98 -6.57 24.53
C GLY A 65 -6.21 -6.52 23.61
N LEU A 66 -7.42 -6.60 24.15
CA LEU A 66 -8.67 -6.43 23.39
C LEU A 66 -8.83 -5.00 22.87
N VAL A 67 -8.55 -3.99 23.70
CA VAL A 67 -8.63 -2.58 23.29
C VAL A 67 -7.61 -2.26 22.20
N LEU A 68 -6.36 -2.71 22.38
CA LEU A 68 -5.30 -2.54 21.39
C LEU A 68 -5.61 -3.24 20.05
N SER A 69 -6.17 -4.46 20.11
CA SER A 69 -6.59 -5.18 18.89
C SER A 69 -7.74 -4.49 18.17
N LEU A 70 -8.75 -3.99 18.90
CA LEU A 70 -9.87 -3.25 18.31
C LEU A 70 -9.41 -1.94 17.66
N VAL A 71 -8.57 -1.17 18.35
CA VAL A 71 -8.04 0.10 17.82
C VAL A 71 -7.15 -0.15 16.60
N GLY A 72 -6.27 -1.15 16.65
CA GLY A 72 -5.42 -1.52 15.52
C GLY A 72 -6.20 -2.03 14.32
N GLY A 73 -7.17 -2.92 14.55
CA GLY A 73 -8.07 -3.41 13.52
C GLY A 73 -8.88 -2.29 12.86
N ALA A 74 -9.41 -1.34 13.65
CA ALA A 74 -10.15 -0.20 13.14
C ALA A 74 -9.28 0.72 12.26
N LEU A 75 -8.04 1.00 12.67
CA LEU A 75 -7.09 1.80 11.89
C LEU A 75 -6.72 1.13 10.56
N VAL A 76 -6.44 -0.17 10.58
CA VAL A 76 -6.16 -0.96 9.37
C VAL A 76 -7.38 -1.00 8.47
N GLY A 77 -8.56 -1.25 9.02
CA GLY A 77 -9.83 -1.27 8.28
C GLY A 77 -10.13 0.08 7.62
N LEU A 78 -9.95 1.19 8.32
CA LEU A 78 -10.08 2.54 7.77
C LEU A 78 -9.05 2.84 6.68
N GLY A 79 -7.80 2.40 6.87
CA GLY A 79 -6.74 2.49 5.86
C GLY A 79 -7.09 1.73 4.60
N ALA A 80 -7.49 0.46 4.74
CA ALA A 80 -7.91 -0.42 3.66
C ALA A 80 -9.15 0.11 2.94
N TRP A 81 -10.15 0.58 3.69
CA TRP A 81 -11.37 1.19 3.13
C TRP A 81 -11.08 2.46 2.32
N ARG A 82 -10.21 3.35 2.83
CA ARG A 82 -9.78 4.53 2.09
C ARG A 82 -9.00 4.16 0.84
N LEU A 83 -8.21 3.08 0.88
CA LEU A 83 -7.51 2.56 -0.28
C LEU A 83 -8.52 2.00 -1.29
N LEU A 84 -9.48 1.17 -0.87
CA LEU A 84 -10.54 0.63 -1.74
C LEU A 84 -11.37 1.73 -2.41
N ARG A 85 -11.74 2.79 -1.67
CA ARG A 85 -12.47 3.93 -2.25
C ARG A 85 -11.66 4.66 -3.32
N ARG A 86 -10.33 4.66 -3.26
CA ARG A 86 -9.47 5.20 -4.32
C ARG A 86 -9.39 4.31 -5.56
N TRP A 87 -9.82 3.05 -5.45
CA TRP A 87 -9.78 2.06 -6.52
C TRP A 87 -11.14 1.84 -7.20
N ARG A 88 -12.18 2.61 -6.85
CA ARG A 88 -13.49 2.54 -7.52
C ARG A 88 -13.29 2.68 -9.05
N PRO A 89 -13.50 1.62 -9.84
CA PRO A 89 -13.34 1.71 -11.29
C PRO A 89 -14.45 2.62 -11.86
N PRO A 90 -14.19 3.37 -12.93
CA PRO A 90 -15.21 4.16 -13.61
C PRO A 90 -16.32 3.23 -14.09
N SER A 91 -17.56 3.55 -13.71
CA SER A 91 -18.77 2.90 -14.19
C SER A 91 -18.91 3.08 -15.70
N PRO A 92 -19.07 2.00 -16.49
CA PRO A 92 -19.38 2.13 -17.91
C PRO A 92 -20.82 2.63 -18.05
N HIS A 93 -20.96 3.84 -18.60
CA HIS A 93 -22.18 4.35 -19.21
C HIS A 93 -21.86 4.68 -20.67
#